data_AF-A0A5K8AKA7-F1
#
_entry.id   AF-A0A5K8AKA7-F1
#
_cell.length_a   1.000
_cell.length_b   1.000
_cell.length_c   1.000
_cell.angle_alpha   90.00
_cell.angle_beta   90.00
_cell.angle_gamma   90.00
#
_symmetry.space_group_name_H-M   'P 1'
#
loop_
_entity.id
_entity.type
_entity.pdbx_description
1 polymer ?
#
loop_
_entity_poly.entity_id
_entity_poly.type
_entity_poly.pdbx_seq_one_letter_code
_entity_poly.pdbx_strand_id
1 'polypeptide(L)' 'MKFSDFFVPRWQNSNPEVRKAAVARLKDIRLLGQIAEKDTDPGVSQAALNQLETLQVKETVS' A
#
# COMPACT_ATOMS: atom_id res chain seq x y z
N MET A 1 -14.45 -8.66 24.57
CA MET A 1 -13.19 -8.80 23.82
C MET A 1 -13.54 -8.73 22.33
N LYS A 2 -12.97 -7.77 21.60
CA LYS A 2 -13.43 -7.35 20.26
C LYS A 2 -12.92 -8.34 19.19
N PHE A 3 -13.82 -9.05 18.53
CA PHE A 3 -13.56 -9.95 17.39
C PHE A 3 -13.21 -9.19 16.07
N SER A 4 -12.55 -8.02 16.15
CA SER A 4 -12.43 -7.09 15.02
C SER A 4 -11.04 -6.98 14.40
N ASP A 5 -10.10 -7.87 14.76
CA ASP A 5 -8.76 -7.90 14.16
C ASP A 5 -8.68 -8.82 12.91
N PHE A 6 -9.76 -9.53 12.59
CA PHE A 6 -9.83 -10.43 11.42
C PHE A 6 -10.08 -9.70 10.08
N PHE A 7 -10.43 -8.41 10.10
CA PHE A 7 -10.77 -7.63 8.91
C PHE A 7 -9.89 -6.39 8.69
N VAL A 8 -8.82 -6.22 9.48
CA VAL A 8 -7.90 -5.10 9.24
C VAL A 8 -7.13 -5.39 7.96
N PRO A 9 -7.25 -4.57 6.91
CA PRO A 9 -6.46 -4.73 5.71
C PRO A 9 -4.97 -4.75 6.05
N ARG A 10 -4.22 -5.63 5.38
CA ARG A 10 -2.79 -5.83 5.69
C ARG A 10 -1.94 -4.55 5.56
N TRP A 11 -2.39 -3.57 4.79
CA TRP A 11 -1.76 -2.26 4.65
C TRP A 11 -1.96 -1.33 5.86
N GLN A 12 -2.78 -1.69 6.85
CA GLN A 12 -2.92 -0.97 8.12
C GLN A 12 -2.23 -1.69 9.30
N ASN A 13 -1.44 -2.72 9.03
CA ASN A 13 -0.75 -3.47 10.08
C ASN A 13 0.29 -2.59 10.80
N SER A 14 0.46 -2.79 12.12
CA SER A 14 1.45 -2.04 12.90
C SER A 14 2.89 -2.29 12.42
N ASN A 15 3.17 -3.46 11.85
CA ASN A 15 4.48 -3.79 11.29
C ASN A 15 4.66 -3.20 9.88
N PRO A 16 5.64 -2.30 9.66
CA PRO A 16 5.87 -1.67 8.35
C PRO A 16 6.23 -2.68 7.26
N GLU A 17 6.90 -3.79 7.57
CA GLU A 17 7.22 -4.82 6.56
C GLU A 17 5.96 -5.54 6.07
N VAL A 18 4.97 -5.74 6.95
CA VAL A 18 3.66 -6.30 6.54
C VAL A 18 2.90 -5.31 5.66
N ARG A 19 2.96 -4.01 5.99
CA ARG A 19 2.35 -2.96 5.16
C ARG A 19 3.02 -2.89 3.78
N LYS A 20 4.35 -2.86 3.70
CA LYS A 20 5.13 -2.91 2.44
C LYS A 20 4.72 -4.09 1.57
N ALA A 21 4.66 -5.29 2.15
CA ALA A 21 4.25 -6.50 1.42
C ALA A 21 2.80 -6.42 0.92
N ALA A 22 1.91 -5.76 1.67
CA ALA A 22 0.54 -5.51 1.24
C ALA A 22 0.48 -4.50 0.08
N VAL A 23 1.22 -3.39 0.19
CA VAL A 23 1.32 -2.33 -0.80
C VAL A 23 1.75 -2.86 -2.17
N ALA A 24 2.76 -3.74 -2.21
CA ALA A 24 3.23 -4.37 -3.45
C ALA A 24 2.15 -5.19 -4.20
N ARG A 25 1.06 -5.57 -3.52
CA ARG A 25 -0.05 -6.33 -4.09
C ARG A 25 -1.29 -5.48 -4.37
N LEU A 26 -1.33 -4.24 -3.90
CA LEU A 26 -2.43 -3.32 -4.17
C LEU A 26 -2.42 -2.90 -5.63
N LYS A 27 -3.64 -2.74 -6.19
CA LYS A 27 -3.87 -2.22 -7.54
C LYS A 27 -4.71 -0.93 -7.54
N ASP A 28 -5.17 -0.52 -6.37
CA ASP A 28 -5.95 0.71 -6.22
C ASP A 28 -5.00 1.91 -6.17
N ILE A 29 -4.92 2.64 -7.27
CA ILE A 29 -4.10 3.84 -7.44
C ILE A 29 -4.42 4.91 -6.39
N ARG A 30 -5.71 5.09 -6.05
CA ARG A 30 -6.10 6.12 -5.07
C ARG A 30 -5.62 5.74 -3.68
N LEU A 31 -5.79 4.48 -3.30
CA LEU A 31 -5.31 3.98 -2.01
C LEU A 31 -3.78 4.03 -1.92
N LEU A 32 -3.08 3.62 -2.98
CA LEU A 32 -1.61 3.69 -3.06
C LEU A 32 -1.12 5.14 -2.90
N GLY A 33 -1.77 6.12 -3.54
CA GLY A 33 -1.46 7.54 -3.35
C GLY A 33 -1.63 8.01 -1.91
N GLN A 34 -2.71 7.60 -1.25
CA GLN A 34 -2.93 7.92 0.16
C GLN A 34 -1.87 7.30 1.07
N ILE A 35 -1.46 6.06 0.82
CA ILE A 35 -0.40 5.39 1.59
C ILE A 35 0.94 6.10 1.37
N ALA A 36 1.27 6.46 0.13
CA ALA A 36 2.49 7.20 -0.18
C ALA A 36 2.60 8.54 0.56
N GLU A 37 1.48 9.25 0.71
CA GLU A 37 1.43 10.56 1.37
C GLU A 37 1.40 10.45 2.91
N LYS A 38 0.71 9.44 3.46
CA LYS A 38 0.31 9.41 4.86
C LYS A 38 0.97 8.33 5.71
N ASP A 39 1.65 7.33 5.11
CA ASP A 39 2.33 6.32 5.91
C ASP A 39 3.50 6.94 6.69
N THR A 40 3.64 6.56 7.95
CA THR A 40 4.69 7.06 8.84
C THR A 40 6.05 6.45 8.54
N ASP A 41 6.08 5.27 7.91
CA ASP A 41 7.30 4.59 7.53
C ASP A 41 7.72 4.98 6.10
N PRO A 42 8.89 5.59 5.91
CA PRO A 42 9.33 6.04 4.58
C PRO A 42 9.54 4.87 3.61
N GLY A 43 9.83 3.67 4.09
CA GLY A 43 9.95 2.47 3.27
C GLY A 43 8.60 2.02 2.71
N VAL A 44 7.53 2.14 3.48
CA VAL A 44 6.15 1.90 3.01
C VAL A 44 5.75 2.96 1.98
N SER A 45 6.02 4.24 2.27
CA SER A 45 5.69 5.34 1.34
C SER A 45 6.38 5.18 -0.01
N GLN A 46 7.69 4.87 -0.01
CA GLN A 46 8.44 4.63 -1.24
C GLN A 46 7.92 3.39 -2.00
N ALA A 47 7.56 2.32 -1.29
CA ALA A 47 6.98 1.13 -1.92
C ALA A 47 5.65 1.45 -2.62
N ALA A 48 4.84 2.35 -2.04
CA ALA A 48 3.58 2.78 -2.63
C ALA A 48 3.79 3.63 -3.90
N LEU A 49 4.78 4.54 -3.89
CA LEU A 49 5.17 5.31 -5.08
C LEU A 49 5.66 4.42 -6.23
N ASN A 50 6.54 3.46 -5.93
CA ASN A 50 7.05 2.52 -6.94
C ASN A 50 5.93 1.67 -7.55
N GLN A 51 4.95 1.27 -6.74
CA GLN A 51 3.79 0.52 -7.21
C GLN A 51 2.88 1.39 -8.10
N LEU A 52 2.68 2.66 -7.75
CA LEU A 52 1.93 3.60 -8.59
C LEU A 52 2.56 3.73 -9.97
N GLU A 53 3.87 3.97 -10.03
CA GLU A 53 4.61 4.08 -11.28
C GLU A 53 4.47 2.78 -12.11
N THR A 54 4.62 1.63 -11.47
CA THR A 54 4.47 0.32 -12.13
C THR A 54 3.08 0.13 -12.75
N LEU A 55 2.02 0.62 -12.09
CA LEU A 55 0.65 0.48 -12.58
C LEU A 55 0.32 1.52 -13.67
N GLN A 56 0.78 2.76 -13.51
CA GLN A 56 0.57 3.82 -14.50
C GLN A 56 1.30 3.53 -15.82
N VAL A 57 2.52 2.99 -15.75
CA VAL A 57 3.26 2.53 -16.94
C VAL A 57 2.45 1.48 -17.69
N LYS A 58 1.85 0.50 -16.99
CA LYS A 58 1.04 -0.55 -17.66
C LYS A 58 -0.17 -0.02 -18.41
N GLU A 59 -0.80 1.05 -17.93
CA GLU A 59 -1.96 1.67 -18.58
C GLU A 59 -1.57 2.46 -19.84
N THR A 60 -0.32 2.91 -19.96
CA THR A 60 0.12 3.76 -21.09
C THR A 60 0.70 2.98 -22.28
N VAL A 61 1.05 1.71 -22.10
CA VAL A 61 1.62 0.87 -23.18
C VAL A 61 0.64 -0.18 -23.73
N SER A 62 -0.66 -0.07 -23.40
CA SER A 62 -1.71 -0.98 -23.89
C SER A 62 -2.64 -0.32 -24.90
#